data_AF-A0AB35F4N0-F1
#
_entry.id   AF-A0AB35F4N0-F1
#
_cell.length_a   1.000
_cell.length_b   1.000
_cell.length_c   1.000
_cell.angle_alpha   90.00
_cell.angle_beta   90.00
_cell.angle_gamma   90.00
#
_symmetry.space_group_name_H-M   'P 1'
#
loop_
_entity.id
_entity.type
_entity.pdbx_description
1 polymer ?
#
loop_
_entity_poly.entity_id
_entity_poly.type
_entity_poly.pdbx_seq_one_letter_code
_entity_poly.pdbx_strand_id
1 'polypeptide(L)'
;ALNTLFVDKNLRYHGLMQAFSRTNRIYNATKTFGNIVTFRDLEQATIDAITLFGKSNTKSVVMEKSYTEYMEGFTDAVTGETRRGFIDIVRELETRFPDPADITSEKEKKAFIKLFGEYLRAENILQNYDEFTALRAIQTVDISDPVAVDAFKAEHFLDDEKLAALQSIRLPSEREVQDYRSSYNDIRDWQRKERESNVKGNTTVSWDDVVFEVDLLKSQEINLDYILELIFEYNKQHPNKETLKEEVTRLIRASLGNRAKEGLILEFIGQTDIDNLPNKESVIEQFYTFAQAAQQREAEALIQEENLNHDAARRYISASLKREYATENGTALNEALPKLSPLNPQYKTKKKTVFQKVSAFIDKFKGVGGRI
;
A
#
# COMPACT_ATOMS: atom_id res chain seq x y z
N ALA A 1 3.26 3.33 -17.21
CA ALA A 1 2.63 2.76 -18.42
C ALA A 1 1.39 3.61 -18.77
N LEU A 2 1.05 3.82 -20.03
CA LEU A 2 -0.14 4.58 -20.42
C LEU A 2 -1.42 3.83 -20.00
N ASN A 3 -2.33 4.50 -19.28
CA ASN A 3 -3.60 3.92 -18.82
C ASN A 3 -4.83 4.66 -19.34
N THR A 4 -4.75 5.97 -19.54
CA THR A 4 -5.90 6.80 -19.90
C THR A 4 -5.76 7.36 -21.31
N LEU A 5 -6.85 7.34 -22.08
CA LEU A 5 -6.97 7.99 -23.39
C LEU A 5 -8.16 8.94 -23.38
N PHE A 6 -7.88 10.23 -23.55
CA PHE A 6 -8.88 11.28 -23.75
C PHE A 6 -9.18 11.43 -25.25
N VAL A 7 -10.45 11.40 -25.63
CA VAL A 7 -10.87 11.36 -27.04
C VAL A 7 -11.92 12.44 -27.33
N ASP A 8 -11.52 13.45 -28.11
CA ASP A 8 -12.42 14.37 -28.79
C ASP A 8 -12.34 14.17 -30.32
N LYS A 9 -12.59 12.94 -30.76
CA LYS A 9 -12.52 12.56 -32.18
C LYS A 9 -13.57 11.51 -32.52
N ASN A 10 -14.13 11.60 -33.73
CA ASN A 10 -15.05 10.61 -34.28
C ASN A 10 -14.29 9.33 -34.71
N LEU A 11 -13.90 8.50 -33.74
CA LEU A 11 -13.29 7.20 -34.00
C LEU A 11 -14.33 6.19 -34.50
N ARG A 12 -13.96 5.32 -35.44
CA ARG A 12 -14.86 4.31 -36.01
C ARG A 12 -14.14 2.98 -36.26
N TYR A 13 -14.88 1.88 -36.08
CA TYR A 13 -14.47 0.51 -36.41
C TYR A 13 -13.05 0.16 -35.93
N HIS A 14 -12.19 -0.34 -36.83
CA HIS A 14 -10.83 -0.77 -36.50
C HIS A 14 -9.95 0.37 -35.95
N GLY A 15 -10.16 1.61 -36.40
CA GLY A 15 -9.42 2.78 -35.89
C GLY A 15 -9.76 3.08 -34.43
N LEU A 16 -11.01 2.84 -34.02
CA LEU A 16 -11.45 2.92 -32.62
C LEU A 16 -10.75 1.85 -31.78
N MET A 17 -10.76 0.59 -32.24
CA MET A 17 -10.08 -0.51 -31.54
C MET A 17 -8.56 -0.31 -31.43
N GLN A 18 -7.92 0.20 -32.47
CA GLN A 18 -6.48 0.53 -32.46
C GLN A 18 -6.14 1.67 -31.51
N ALA A 19 -7.03 2.66 -31.37
CA ALA A 19 -6.86 3.73 -30.39
C ALA A 19 -7.01 3.21 -28.96
N PHE A 20 -8.09 2.47 -28.68
CA PHE A 20 -8.37 1.95 -27.33
C PHE A 20 -7.31 0.94 -26.88
N SER A 21 -6.80 0.11 -27.78
CA SER A 21 -5.72 -0.86 -27.45
C SER A 21 -4.37 -0.23 -27.07
N ARG A 22 -4.23 1.10 -27.11
CA ARG A 22 -3.05 1.78 -26.57
C ARG A 22 -3.02 1.79 -25.05
N THR A 23 -4.17 1.67 -24.40
CA THR A 23 -4.31 1.75 -22.94
C THR A 23 -4.39 0.39 -22.26
N ASN A 24 -4.77 -0.69 -22.93
CA ASN A 24 -5.02 -2.00 -22.29
C ASN A 24 -3.80 -2.93 -22.15
N ARG A 25 -2.57 -2.43 -22.34
CA ARG A 25 -1.34 -3.22 -22.11
C ARG A 25 -1.18 -3.56 -20.63
N ILE A 26 -1.05 -4.85 -20.32
CA ILE A 26 -0.88 -5.41 -18.97
C ILE A 26 0.37 -4.80 -18.30
N TYR A 27 0.26 -4.46 -17.02
CA TYR A 27 1.37 -3.94 -16.21
C TYR A 27 1.54 -4.74 -14.90
N ASN A 28 0.66 -4.53 -13.93
CA ASN A 28 0.62 -5.22 -12.63
C ASN A 28 -0.83 -5.18 -12.07
N ALA A 29 -1.04 -5.64 -10.84
CA ALA A 29 -2.38 -5.72 -10.23
C ALA A 29 -3.08 -4.36 -10.05
N THR A 30 -2.33 -3.24 -10.04
CA THR A 30 -2.92 -1.89 -9.88
C THR A 30 -3.59 -1.41 -11.16
N LYS A 31 -3.19 -1.95 -12.33
CA LYS A 31 -3.77 -1.61 -13.64
C LYS A 31 -4.69 -2.73 -14.12
N THR A 32 -5.97 -2.62 -13.79
CA THR A 32 -7.02 -3.59 -14.12
C THR A 32 -7.50 -3.48 -15.57
N PHE A 33 -7.74 -2.27 -16.05
CA PHE A 33 -8.23 -1.96 -17.40
C PHE A 33 -7.72 -0.60 -17.87
N GLY A 34 -7.98 -0.25 -19.14
CA GLY A 34 -7.64 1.05 -19.71
C GLY A 34 -8.81 2.02 -19.68
N ASN A 35 -8.58 3.25 -19.20
CA ASN A 35 -9.61 4.28 -19.11
C ASN A 35 -9.76 5.01 -20.44
N ILE A 36 -10.96 5.01 -21.02
CA ILE A 36 -11.28 5.75 -22.24
C ILE A 36 -12.29 6.83 -21.90
N VAL A 37 -11.86 8.09 -21.93
CA VAL A 37 -12.71 9.24 -21.62
C VAL A 37 -13.05 9.95 -22.92
N THR A 38 -14.33 9.95 -23.29
CA THR A 38 -14.80 10.47 -24.58
C THR A 38 -15.63 11.74 -24.40
N PHE A 39 -15.32 12.78 -25.17
CA PHE A 39 -16.08 14.05 -25.18
C PHE A 39 -17.16 14.09 -26.27
N ARG A 40 -17.34 12.97 -26.98
CA ARG A 40 -18.38 12.76 -27.98
C ARG A 40 -19.05 11.43 -27.68
N ASP A 41 -20.30 11.28 -28.10
CA ASP A 41 -20.97 10.00 -28.05
C ASP A 41 -20.29 9.00 -29.01
N LEU A 42 -19.52 8.09 -28.43
CA LEU A 42 -18.85 6.98 -29.10
C LEU A 42 -19.38 5.63 -28.60
N GLU A 43 -20.45 5.59 -27.79
CA GLU A 43 -20.92 4.35 -27.19
C GLU A 43 -21.41 3.40 -28.28
N GLN A 44 -22.35 3.86 -29.12
CA GLN A 44 -22.87 3.04 -30.22
C GLN A 44 -21.77 2.64 -31.20
N ALA A 45 -20.85 3.55 -31.52
CA ALA A 45 -19.71 3.26 -32.39
C ALA A 45 -18.78 2.19 -31.80
N THR A 46 -18.66 2.14 -30.48
CA THR A 46 -17.90 1.13 -29.76
C THR A 46 -18.62 -0.22 -29.79
N ILE A 47 -19.94 -0.24 -29.54
CA ILE A 47 -20.77 -1.44 -29.63
C ILE A 47 -20.70 -2.04 -31.04
N ASP A 48 -20.83 -1.20 -32.08
CA ASP A 48 -20.78 -1.62 -33.47
C ASP A 48 -19.40 -2.19 -33.83
N ALA A 49 -18.32 -1.55 -33.37
CA ALA A 49 -16.97 -2.04 -33.60
C ALA A 49 -16.72 -3.39 -32.91
N ILE A 50 -17.13 -3.55 -31.64
CA ILE A 50 -16.97 -4.82 -30.91
C ILE A 50 -17.82 -5.91 -31.54
N THR A 51 -19.05 -5.61 -31.95
CA THR A 51 -19.95 -6.56 -32.62
C THR A 51 -19.36 -7.03 -33.94
N LEU A 52 -18.74 -6.13 -34.71
CA LEU A 52 -18.15 -6.45 -36.00
C LEU A 52 -16.93 -7.39 -35.88
N PHE A 53 -16.11 -7.20 -34.84
CA PHE A 53 -14.87 -7.98 -34.64
C PHE A 53 -15.02 -9.14 -33.63
N GLY A 54 -16.19 -9.28 -33.01
CA GLY A 54 -16.48 -10.26 -31.97
C GLY A 54 -17.69 -11.16 -32.29
N LYS A 55 -18.01 -12.06 -31.36
CA LYS A 55 -19.28 -12.82 -31.33
C LYS A 55 -20.33 -12.09 -30.48
N SER A 56 -21.60 -12.50 -30.54
CA SER A 56 -22.71 -11.85 -29.81
C SER A 56 -22.52 -11.69 -28.29
N ASN A 57 -21.68 -12.51 -27.63
CA ASN A 57 -21.37 -12.40 -26.20
C ASN A 57 -20.09 -11.58 -25.89
N THR A 58 -19.54 -10.82 -26.85
CA THR A 58 -18.23 -10.17 -26.70
C THR A 58 -18.30 -8.85 -25.92
N LYS A 59 -19.46 -8.17 -25.90
CA LYS A 59 -19.61 -6.88 -25.18
C LYS A 59 -19.32 -7.04 -23.68
N SER A 60 -19.95 -8.03 -23.04
CA SER A 60 -19.79 -8.30 -21.60
C SER A 60 -18.41 -8.80 -21.20
N VAL A 61 -17.58 -9.21 -22.17
CA VAL A 61 -16.21 -9.68 -21.97
C VAL A 61 -15.20 -8.55 -22.18
N VAL A 62 -15.50 -7.60 -23.08
CA VAL A 62 -14.57 -6.55 -23.50
C VAL A 62 -14.79 -5.25 -22.72
N MET A 63 -16.02 -4.97 -22.30
CA MET A 63 -16.36 -3.77 -21.55
C MET A 63 -16.42 -4.09 -20.06
N GLU A 64 -15.93 -3.15 -19.27
CA GLU A 64 -15.97 -3.22 -17.82
C GLU A 64 -17.40 -3.10 -17.29
N LYS A 65 -17.65 -3.63 -16.09
CA LYS A 65 -18.97 -3.54 -15.44
C LYS A 65 -19.30 -2.10 -15.06
N SER A 66 -20.59 -1.83 -14.87
CA SER A 66 -21.06 -0.52 -14.43
C SER A 66 -20.62 -0.23 -12.98
N TYR A 67 -20.63 1.06 -12.63
CA TYR A 67 -20.40 1.51 -11.25
C TYR A 67 -21.34 0.81 -10.26
N THR A 68 -22.64 0.75 -10.58
CA THR A 68 -23.67 0.12 -9.74
C THR A 68 -23.39 -1.37 -9.51
N GLU A 69 -22.98 -2.11 -10.55
CA GLU A 69 -22.60 -3.52 -10.40
C GLU A 69 -21.41 -3.70 -9.44
N TYR A 70 -20.42 -2.81 -9.45
CA TYR A 70 -19.30 -2.87 -8.50
C TYR A 70 -19.69 -2.46 -7.07
N MET A 71 -20.66 -1.56 -6.92
CA MET A 71 -21.14 -1.12 -5.61
C MET A 71 -22.06 -2.13 -4.94
N GLU A 72 -22.98 -2.74 -5.69
CA GLU A 72 -24.04 -3.64 -5.19
C GLU A 72 -23.69 -5.12 -5.36
N GLY A 73 -22.79 -5.46 -6.28
CA GLY A 73 -22.40 -6.82 -6.61
C GLY A 73 -23.07 -7.33 -7.88
N PHE A 74 -22.46 -8.35 -8.48
CA PHE A 74 -22.96 -8.94 -9.72
C PHE A 74 -22.55 -10.40 -9.85
N THR A 75 -23.31 -11.14 -10.67
CA THR A 75 -22.89 -12.48 -11.12
C THR A 75 -22.33 -12.37 -12.53
N ASP A 76 -21.09 -12.78 -12.70
CA ASP A 76 -20.42 -12.75 -14.00
C ASP A 76 -21.09 -13.78 -14.93
N ALA A 77 -21.64 -13.30 -16.04
CA ALA A 77 -22.34 -14.15 -17.01
C ALA A 77 -21.43 -15.15 -17.74
N VAL A 78 -20.11 -14.92 -17.72
CA VAL A 78 -19.09 -15.74 -18.41
C VAL A 78 -18.54 -16.79 -17.46
N THR A 79 -18.14 -16.39 -16.25
CA THR A 79 -17.54 -17.32 -15.28
C THR A 79 -18.58 -17.99 -14.37
N GLY A 80 -19.78 -17.41 -14.25
CA GLY A 80 -20.79 -17.83 -13.29
C GLY A 80 -20.46 -17.45 -11.84
N GLU A 81 -19.38 -16.70 -11.61
CA GLU A 81 -18.91 -16.31 -10.29
C GLU A 81 -19.72 -15.11 -9.77
N THR A 82 -20.24 -15.22 -8.56
CA THR A 82 -20.88 -14.10 -7.86
C THR A 82 -19.83 -13.29 -7.14
N ARG A 83 -19.70 -12.02 -7.54
CA ARG A 83 -18.86 -11.03 -6.88
C ARG A 83 -19.71 -10.15 -5.96
N ARG A 84 -19.22 -9.95 -4.75
CA ARG A 84 -19.85 -9.10 -3.75
C ARG A 84 -19.66 -7.64 -4.12
N GLY A 85 -20.67 -6.82 -3.84
CA GLY A 85 -20.58 -5.38 -3.97
C GLY A 85 -19.67 -4.77 -2.92
N PHE A 86 -19.09 -3.62 -3.25
CA PHE A 86 -18.30 -2.83 -2.32
C PHE A 86 -19.04 -2.49 -1.02
N ILE A 87 -20.34 -2.19 -1.10
CA ILE A 87 -21.17 -1.87 0.08
C ILE A 87 -21.24 -3.06 1.05
N ASP A 88 -21.42 -4.27 0.52
CA ASP A 88 -21.49 -5.49 1.34
C ASP A 88 -20.12 -5.84 1.93
N ILE A 89 -19.03 -5.61 1.19
CA ILE A 89 -17.66 -5.79 1.70
C ILE A 89 -17.40 -4.85 2.87
N VAL A 90 -17.73 -3.56 2.73
CA VAL A 90 -17.59 -2.56 3.80
C VAL A 90 -18.44 -2.95 5.02
N ARG A 91 -19.70 -3.33 4.80
CA ARG A 91 -20.59 -3.77 5.89
C ARG A 91 -20.04 -5.00 6.62
N GLU A 92 -19.50 -5.98 5.90
CA GLU A 92 -18.90 -7.15 6.55
C GLU A 92 -17.63 -6.77 7.32
N LEU A 93 -16.77 -5.88 6.80
CA LEU A 93 -15.59 -5.42 7.52
C LEU A 93 -15.98 -4.77 8.85
N GLU A 94 -16.92 -3.84 8.84
CA GLU A 94 -17.37 -3.12 10.04
C GLU A 94 -18.05 -4.05 11.07
N THR A 95 -18.85 -5.01 10.61
CA THR A 95 -19.61 -5.89 11.50
C THR A 95 -18.79 -7.03 12.07
N ARG A 96 -17.90 -7.59 11.26
CA ARG A 96 -17.11 -8.78 11.63
C ARG A 96 -15.75 -8.43 12.23
N PHE A 97 -15.18 -7.31 11.81
CA PHE A 97 -13.88 -6.82 12.26
C PHE A 97 -13.98 -5.32 12.65
N PRO A 98 -14.80 -4.98 13.66
CA PRO A 98 -14.93 -3.59 14.12
C PRO A 98 -13.62 -3.04 14.68
N ASP A 99 -12.81 -3.90 15.32
CA ASP A 99 -11.46 -3.60 15.74
C ASP A 99 -10.48 -4.60 15.10
N PRO A 100 -9.73 -4.20 14.06
CA PRO A 100 -8.80 -5.11 13.40
C PRO A 100 -7.54 -5.38 14.22
N ALA A 101 -7.26 -4.66 15.31
CA ALA A 101 -6.12 -4.93 16.18
C ALA A 101 -6.32 -6.19 17.04
N ASP A 102 -7.57 -6.55 17.32
CA ASP A 102 -7.95 -7.68 18.18
C ASP A 102 -8.00 -9.05 17.48
N ILE A 103 -7.57 -9.11 16.21
CA ILE A 103 -7.61 -10.34 15.41
C ILE A 103 -6.50 -11.31 15.85
N THR A 104 -6.84 -12.25 16.73
CA THR A 104 -5.86 -13.17 17.33
C THR A 104 -5.81 -14.55 16.65
N SER A 105 -6.97 -15.15 16.34
CA SER A 105 -7.03 -16.53 15.83
C SER A 105 -6.59 -16.64 14.37
N GLU A 106 -5.93 -17.74 13.98
CA GLU A 106 -5.49 -17.95 12.59
C GLU A 106 -6.65 -17.95 11.59
N LYS A 107 -7.80 -18.48 12.01
CA LYS A 107 -9.01 -18.53 11.18
C LYS A 107 -9.54 -17.12 10.91
N GLU A 108 -9.56 -16.25 11.91
CA GLU A 108 -9.98 -14.86 11.75
C GLU A 108 -8.96 -14.06 10.96
N LYS A 109 -7.65 -14.23 11.21
CA LYS A 109 -6.59 -13.63 10.40
C LYS A 109 -6.77 -13.99 8.93
N LYS A 110 -6.99 -15.27 8.60
CA LYS A 110 -7.22 -15.72 7.22
C LYS A 110 -8.48 -15.09 6.62
N ALA A 111 -9.57 -15.05 7.37
CA ALA A 111 -10.81 -14.46 6.90
C ALA A 111 -10.69 -12.95 6.66
N PHE A 112 -10.02 -12.24 7.56
CA PHE A 112 -9.74 -10.81 7.43
C PHE A 112 -8.88 -10.52 6.21
N ILE A 113 -7.79 -11.27 5.99
CA ILE A 113 -6.93 -11.07 4.81
C ILE A 113 -7.71 -11.28 3.51
N LYS A 114 -8.60 -12.27 3.44
CA LYS A 114 -9.46 -12.47 2.26
C LYS A 114 -10.41 -11.30 2.05
N LEU A 115 -11.13 -10.89 3.10
CA LEU A 115 -12.11 -9.82 3.02
C LEU A 115 -11.47 -8.45 2.71
N PHE A 116 -10.39 -8.10 3.39
CA PHE A 116 -9.69 -6.84 3.13
C PHE A 116 -8.96 -6.84 1.78
N GLY A 117 -8.50 -8.00 1.30
CA GLY A 117 -7.99 -8.15 -0.06
C GLY A 117 -9.08 -7.94 -1.13
N GLU A 118 -10.32 -8.34 -0.87
CA GLU A 118 -11.47 -7.98 -1.72
C GLU A 118 -11.76 -6.48 -1.69
N TYR A 119 -11.71 -5.86 -0.50
CA TYR A 119 -11.84 -4.41 -0.35
C TYR A 119 -10.79 -3.65 -1.17
N LEU A 120 -9.51 -3.98 -1.05
CA LEU A 120 -8.43 -3.31 -1.80
C LEU A 120 -8.62 -3.41 -3.32
N ARG A 121 -9.06 -4.58 -3.82
CA ARG A 121 -9.33 -4.79 -5.25
C ARG A 121 -10.54 -3.98 -5.72
N ALA A 122 -11.62 -3.99 -4.95
CA ALA A 122 -12.82 -3.21 -5.26
C ALA A 122 -12.54 -1.71 -5.24
N GLU A 123 -11.84 -1.22 -4.21
CA GLU A 123 -11.40 0.17 -4.09
C GLU A 123 -10.56 0.59 -5.30
N ASN A 124 -9.55 -0.20 -5.70
CA ASN A 124 -8.68 0.11 -6.84
C ASN A 124 -9.46 0.20 -8.16
N ILE A 125 -10.48 -0.62 -8.35
CA ILE A 125 -11.35 -0.55 -9.53
C ILE A 125 -12.20 0.71 -9.49
N LEU A 126 -12.87 0.94 -8.36
CA LEU A 126 -13.80 2.05 -8.14
C LEU A 126 -13.13 3.43 -8.26
N GLN A 127 -11.83 3.53 -7.95
CA GLN A 127 -11.05 4.77 -8.14
C GLN A 127 -11.02 5.28 -9.60
N ASN A 128 -11.42 4.48 -10.58
CA ASN A 128 -11.52 4.90 -11.98
C ASN A 128 -12.91 5.48 -12.35
N TYR A 129 -13.87 5.50 -11.43
CA TYR A 129 -15.22 5.99 -11.64
C TYR A 129 -15.41 7.39 -11.03
N ASP A 130 -16.09 8.26 -11.76
CA ASP A 130 -16.32 9.65 -11.36
C ASP A 130 -17.20 9.71 -10.11
N GLU A 131 -18.21 8.85 -10.01
CA GLU A 131 -19.13 8.76 -8.87
C GLU A 131 -18.40 8.39 -7.58
N PHE A 132 -17.44 7.47 -7.65
CA PHE A 132 -16.65 7.09 -6.48
C PHE A 132 -15.67 8.19 -6.07
N THR A 133 -15.13 8.93 -7.04
CA THR A 133 -14.28 10.09 -6.77
C THR A 133 -15.07 11.17 -6.03
N ALA A 134 -16.29 11.46 -6.46
CA ALA A 134 -17.21 12.35 -5.76
C ALA A 134 -17.55 11.81 -4.36
N LEU A 135 -17.84 10.51 -4.24
CA LEU A 135 -18.14 9.86 -2.95
C LEU A 135 -16.99 9.95 -1.95
N ARG A 136 -15.74 9.94 -2.39
CA ARG A 136 -14.58 10.17 -1.52
C ARG A 136 -14.41 11.64 -1.15
N ALA A 137 -14.55 12.53 -2.14
CA ALA A 137 -14.36 13.96 -1.93
C ALA A 137 -15.41 14.55 -0.98
N ILE A 138 -16.66 14.07 -1.01
CA ILE A 138 -17.71 14.57 -0.09
C ILE A 138 -17.38 14.32 1.39
N GLN A 139 -16.51 13.35 1.72
CA GLN A 139 -16.12 13.05 3.11
C GLN A 139 -15.32 14.19 3.76
N THR A 140 -14.69 15.05 2.96
CA THR A 140 -13.88 16.17 3.45
C THR A 140 -14.59 17.52 3.33
N VAL A 141 -15.77 17.55 2.71
CA VAL A 141 -16.57 18.76 2.51
C VAL A 141 -17.38 19.08 3.75
N ASP A 142 -17.36 20.35 4.17
CA ASP A 142 -18.27 20.83 5.21
C ASP A 142 -19.70 20.92 4.66
N ILE A 143 -20.50 19.88 4.91
CA ILE A 143 -21.91 19.81 4.49
C ILE A 143 -22.80 20.85 5.19
N SER A 144 -22.32 21.51 6.24
CA SER A 144 -23.06 22.56 6.92
C SER A 144 -22.90 23.94 6.27
N ASP A 145 -21.90 24.11 5.40
CA ASP A 145 -21.65 25.32 4.62
C ASP A 145 -22.32 25.22 3.23
N PRO A 146 -23.41 25.98 2.96
CA PRO A 146 -24.07 25.97 1.67
C PRO A 146 -23.16 26.38 0.51
N VAL A 147 -22.16 27.24 0.75
CA VAL A 147 -21.24 27.70 -0.29
C VAL A 147 -20.32 26.55 -0.71
N ALA A 148 -19.79 25.79 0.26
CA ALA A 148 -18.99 24.61 0.00
C ALA A 148 -19.80 23.52 -0.72
N VAL A 149 -21.05 23.30 -0.32
CA VAL A 149 -21.95 22.32 -0.96
C VAL A 149 -22.29 22.71 -2.41
N ASP A 150 -22.59 23.97 -2.68
CA ASP A 150 -22.88 24.43 -4.04
C ASP A 150 -21.64 24.39 -4.94
N ALA A 151 -20.46 24.74 -4.41
CA ALA A 151 -19.20 24.59 -5.13
C ALA A 151 -18.91 23.11 -5.48
N PHE A 152 -19.12 22.21 -4.52
CA PHE A 152 -18.95 20.77 -4.71
C PHE A 152 -19.90 20.20 -5.76
N LYS A 153 -21.19 20.59 -5.72
CA LYS A 153 -22.18 20.20 -6.73
C LYS A 153 -21.78 20.67 -8.14
N ALA A 154 -21.23 21.89 -8.24
CA ALA A 154 -20.78 22.43 -9.53
C ALA A 154 -19.54 21.70 -10.07
N GLU A 155 -18.58 21.35 -9.22
CA GLU A 155 -17.36 20.63 -9.60
C GLU A 155 -17.64 19.20 -10.09
N HIS A 156 -18.52 18.48 -9.38
CA HIS A 156 -18.85 17.08 -9.69
C HIS A 156 -20.11 16.91 -10.55
N PHE A 157 -20.71 18.01 -11.03
CA PHE A 157 -21.92 18.01 -11.85
C PHE A 157 -23.10 17.25 -11.21
N LEU A 158 -23.32 17.46 -9.91
CA LEU A 158 -24.34 16.77 -9.11
C LEU A 158 -25.59 17.63 -8.93
N ASP A 159 -26.75 16.99 -8.98
CA ASP A 159 -28.02 17.53 -8.50
C ASP A 159 -28.26 17.11 -7.04
N ASP A 160 -29.29 17.68 -6.40
CA ASP A 160 -29.59 17.42 -4.98
C ASP A 160 -30.00 15.95 -4.73
N GLU A 161 -30.59 15.27 -5.72
CA GLU A 161 -30.97 13.86 -5.63
C GLU A 161 -29.74 12.96 -5.61
N LYS A 162 -28.79 13.18 -6.54
CA LYS A 162 -27.50 12.48 -6.58
C LYS A 162 -26.65 12.77 -5.37
N LEU A 163 -26.65 14.01 -4.87
CA LEU A 163 -25.95 14.36 -3.64
C LEU A 163 -26.50 13.58 -2.45
N ALA A 164 -27.83 13.49 -2.30
CA ALA A 164 -28.47 12.71 -1.25
C ALA A 164 -28.15 11.21 -1.38
N ALA A 165 -28.10 10.68 -2.61
CA ALA A 165 -27.72 9.29 -2.86
C ALA A 165 -26.27 9.02 -2.42
N LEU A 166 -25.32 9.91 -2.74
CA LEU A 166 -23.93 9.79 -2.30
C LEU A 166 -23.81 9.84 -0.76
N GLN A 167 -24.54 10.75 -0.11
CA GLN A 167 -24.55 10.87 1.36
C GLN A 167 -25.12 9.64 2.08
N SER A 168 -25.98 8.87 1.42
CA SER A 168 -26.53 7.63 1.98
C SER A 168 -25.51 6.48 2.03
N ILE A 169 -24.46 6.54 1.22
CA ILE A 169 -23.43 5.51 1.15
C ILE A 169 -22.41 5.76 2.25
N ARG A 170 -22.35 4.84 3.22
CA ARG A 170 -21.33 4.88 4.27
C ARG A 170 -20.00 4.35 3.74
N LEU A 171 -18.97 5.19 3.79
CA LEU A 171 -17.58 4.77 3.63
C LEU A 171 -16.91 4.60 5.00
N PRO A 172 -15.97 3.66 5.16
CA PRO A 172 -15.07 3.66 6.30
C PRO A 172 -14.27 4.96 6.31
N SER A 173 -14.05 5.51 7.51
CA SER A 173 -13.17 6.67 7.70
C SER A 173 -11.74 6.35 7.30
N GLU A 174 -10.95 7.37 6.95
CA GLU A 174 -9.53 7.18 6.63
C GLU A 174 -8.77 6.48 7.76
N ARG A 175 -9.16 6.75 9.01
CA ARG A 175 -8.60 6.12 10.20
C ARG A 175 -8.92 4.62 10.26
N GLU A 176 -10.16 4.23 10.05
CA GLU A 176 -10.54 2.80 10.01
C GLU A 176 -9.79 2.07 8.89
N VAL A 177 -9.67 2.68 7.71
CA VAL A 177 -8.89 2.10 6.60
C VAL A 177 -7.41 1.96 6.96
N GLN A 178 -6.81 2.94 7.66
CA GLN A 178 -5.44 2.85 8.14
C GLN A 178 -5.25 1.71 9.17
N ASP A 179 -6.18 1.56 10.11
CA ASP A 179 -6.15 0.48 11.11
C ASP A 179 -6.27 -0.89 10.42
N TYR A 180 -7.16 -1.03 9.42
CA TYR A 180 -7.24 -2.24 8.61
C TYR A 180 -5.94 -2.54 7.84
N ARG A 181 -5.33 -1.52 7.21
CA ARG A 181 -4.04 -1.68 6.51
C ARG A 181 -2.93 -2.09 7.47
N SER A 182 -2.89 -1.52 8.67
CA SER A 182 -1.93 -1.88 9.71
C SER A 182 -2.05 -3.36 10.08
N SER A 183 -3.25 -3.82 10.43
CA SER A 183 -3.47 -5.23 10.79
C SER A 183 -3.21 -6.19 9.63
N TYR A 184 -3.53 -5.78 8.39
CA TYR A 184 -3.24 -6.58 7.20
C TYR A 184 -1.73 -6.79 7.03
N ASN A 185 -0.95 -5.73 7.21
CA ASN A 185 0.51 -5.79 7.16
C ASN A 185 1.09 -6.60 8.34
N ASP A 186 0.54 -6.46 9.55
CA ASP A 186 0.95 -7.22 10.73
C ASP A 186 0.76 -8.73 10.52
N ILE A 187 -0.41 -9.14 10.02
CA ILE A 187 -0.71 -10.55 9.71
C ILE A 187 0.20 -11.07 8.60
N ARG A 188 0.48 -10.26 7.56
CA ARG A 188 1.41 -10.62 6.49
C ARG A 188 2.82 -10.88 7.02
N ASP A 189 3.33 -9.99 7.87
CA ASP A 189 4.66 -10.11 8.46
C ASP A 189 4.74 -11.31 9.41
N TRP A 190 3.70 -11.53 10.21
CA TRP A 190 3.56 -12.71 11.06
C TRP A 190 3.60 -14.00 10.23
N GLN A 191 2.79 -14.10 9.17
CA GLN A 191 2.72 -15.28 8.31
C GLN A 191 4.07 -15.57 7.62
N ARG A 192 4.82 -14.53 7.25
CA ARG A 192 6.17 -14.68 6.70
C ARG A 192 7.12 -15.31 7.72
N LYS A 193 7.11 -14.81 8.96
CA LYS A 193 7.95 -15.32 10.07
C LYS A 193 7.61 -16.76 10.45
N GLU A 194 6.33 -17.12 10.48
CA GLU A 194 5.88 -18.50 10.73
C GLU A 194 6.40 -19.48 9.66
N ARG A 195 6.31 -19.09 8.37
CA ARG A 195 6.86 -19.89 7.26
C ARG A 195 8.37 -20.09 7.36
N GLU A 196 9.12 -19.03 7.71
CA GLU A 196 10.58 -19.09 7.86
C GLU A 196 11.03 -19.92 9.08
N SER A 197 10.19 -20.01 10.11
CA SER A 197 10.47 -20.72 11.37
C SER A 197 10.21 -22.23 11.28
N ASN A 198 9.72 -22.74 10.14
CA ASN A 198 9.41 -24.16 9.92
C ASN A 198 8.48 -24.78 11.00
N VAL A 199 7.65 -23.97 11.66
CA VAL A 199 6.63 -24.43 12.61
C VAL A 199 5.43 -24.99 11.83
N LYS A 200 5.68 -25.98 10.95
CA LYS A 200 4.61 -26.71 10.24
C LYS A 200 3.82 -27.64 11.15
N GLY A 201 4.17 -27.73 12.43
CA GLY A 201 3.61 -28.69 13.39
C GLY A 201 2.34 -28.26 14.11
N ASN A 202 1.99 -26.96 14.17
CA ASN A 202 0.92 -26.47 15.05
C ASN A 202 -0.22 -25.68 14.35
N THR A 203 -0.17 -25.46 13.04
CA THR A 203 -1.19 -24.66 12.34
C THR A 203 -2.30 -25.55 11.80
N THR A 204 -3.50 -25.44 12.35
CA THR A 204 -4.71 -26.15 11.87
C THR A 204 -5.28 -25.52 10.59
N VAL A 205 -4.86 -24.29 10.25
CA VAL A 205 -5.39 -23.52 9.12
C VAL A 205 -4.39 -23.52 7.97
N SER A 206 -4.79 -23.99 6.79
CA SER A 206 -4.00 -23.84 5.56
C SER A 206 -4.06 -22.41 5.02
N TRP A 207 -2.92 -21.89 4.57
CA TRP A 207 -2.75 -20.53 4.01
C TRP A 207 -2.37 -20.54 2.53
N ASP A 208 -2.38 -21.70 1.87
CA ASP A 208 -1.87 -21.86 0.50
C ASP A 208 -2.79 -21.22 -0.56
N ASP A 209 -4.07 -21.03 -0.21
CA ASP A 209 -5.10 -20.38 -1.02
C ASP A 209 -5.17 -18.85 -0.80
N VAL A 210 -4.27 -18.28 0.00
CA VAL A 210 -4.27 -16.84 0.32
C VAL A 210 -3.17 -16.14 -0.48
N VAL A 211 -3.57 -15.18 -1.31
CA VAL A 211 -2.68 -14.26 -2.01
C VAL A 211 -2.81 -12.88 -1.36
N PHE A 212 -1.68 -12.29 -0.99
CA PHE A 212 -1.65 -10.94 -0.41
C PHE A 212 -1.57 -9.89 -1.52
N GLU A 213 -2.35 -8.82 -1.40
CA GLU A 213 -2.45 -7.74 -2.39
C GLU A 213 -1.32 -6.71 -2.25
N VAL A 214 -0.07 -7.17 -2.38
CA VAL A 214 1.13 -6.36 -2.13
C VAL A 214 1.25 -5.17 -3.10
N ASP A 215 0.91 -5.37 -4.37
CA ASP A 215 1.01 -4.32 -5.39
C ASP A 215 0.02 -3.18 -5.11
N LEU A 216 -1.19 -3.50 -4.66
CA LEU A 216 -2.21 -2.51 -4.29
C LEU A 216 -1.75 -1.69 -3.08
N LEU A 217 -1.24 -2.36 -2.03
CA LEU A 217 -0.71 -1.67 -0.86
C LEU A 217 0.46 -0.75 -1.20
N LYS A 218 1.38 -1.19 -2.08
CA LYS A 218 2.51 -0.37 -2.52
C LYS A 218 2.09 0.87 -3.29
N SER A 219 1.03 0.79 -4.10
CA SER A 219 0.54 1.97 -4.84
C SER A 219 -0.05 3.06 -3.96
N GLN A 220 -0.44 2.71 -2.73
CA GLN A 220 -1.04 3.62 -1.76
C GLN A 220 -0.01 4.06 -0.68
N GLU A 221 1.27 3.69 -0.83
CA GLU A 221 2.31 4.11 0.12
C GLU A 221 2.59 5.62 0.00
N ILE A 222 2.48 6.30 1.14
CA ILE A 222 3.00 7.66 1.31
C ILE A 222 4.52 7.62 1.50
N ASN A 223 5.21 8.62 0.94
CA ASN A 223 6.65 8.76 1.11
C ASN A 223 7.00 9.18 2.56
N LEU A 224 8.24 8.94 2.96
CA LEU A 224 8.70 9.25 4.31
C LEU A 224 8.65 10.75 4.60
N ASP A 225 9.00 11.58 3.62
CA ASP A 225 8.97 13.04 3.74
C ASP A 225 7.57 13.54 4.10
N TYR A 226 6.52 13.05 3.44
CA TYR A 226 5.14 13.40 3.77
C TYR A 226 4.73 12.93 5.17
N ILE A 227 5.19 11.75 5.62
CA ILE A 227 4.98 11.33 7.01
C ILE A 227 5.61 12.34 7.98
N LEU A 228 6.83 12.81 7.71
CA LEU A 228 7.51 13.81 8.53
C LEU A 228 6.83 15.18 8.49
N GLU A 229 6.24 15.56 7.36
CA GLU A 229 5.41 16.76 7.28
C GLU A 229 4.15 16.66 8.13
N LEU A 230 3.43 15.54 8.03
CA LEU A 230 2.24 15.28 8.85
C LEU A 230 2.57 15.27 10.34
N ILE A 231 3.72 14.72 10.73
CA ILE A 231 4.25 14.76 12.10
C ILE A 231 4.36 16.20 12.59
N PHE A 232 4.97 17.06 11.77
CA PHE A 232 5.14 18.47 12.12
C PHE A 232 3.80 19.20 12.24
N GLU A 233 2.90 19.03 11.26
CA GLU A 233 1.58 19.65 11.27
C GLU A 233 0.74 19.21 12.47
N TYR A 234 0.68 17.90 12.74
CA TYR A 234 -0.05 17.35 13.87
C TYR A 234 0.51 17.87 15.20
N ASN A 235 1.83 17.90 15.37
CA ASN A 235 2.45 18.42 16.58
C ASN A 235 2.15 19.91 16.82
N LYS A 236 2.06 20.73 15.76
CA LYS A 236 1.68 22.16 15.90
C LYS A 236 0.23 22.34 16.35
N GLN A 237 -0.67 21.45 15.96
CA GLN A 237 -2.08 21.49 16.35
C GLN A 237 -2.32 20.84 17.73
N HIS A 238 -1.51 19.83 18.07
CA HIS A 238 -1.63 19.01 19.26
C HIS A 238 -0.23 18.77 19.90
N PRO A 239 0.29 19.72 20.70
CA PRO A 239 1.62 19.64 21.29
C PRO A 239 1.64 18.65 22.47
N ASN A 240 1.51 17.37 22.15
CA ASN A 240 1.63 16.25 23.07
C ASN A 240 2.40 15.12 22.39
N LYS A 241 3.59 14.83 22.92
CA LYS A 241 4.50 13.83 22.36
C LYS A 241 3.94 12.41 22.39
N GLU A 242 3.13 12.06 23.39
CA GLU A 242 2.59 10.70 23.49
C GLU A 242 1.48 10.48 22.45
N THR A 243 0.57 11.43 22.28
CA THR A 243 -0.45 11.36 21.22
C THR A 243 0.18 11.40 19.83
N LEU A 244 1.25 12.20 19.65
CA LEU A 244 2.01 12.22 18.40
C LEU A 244 2.64 10.87 18.10
N LYS A 245 3.29 10.22 19.08
CA LYS A 245 3.88 8.89 18.89
C LYS A 245 2.83 7.85 18.51
N GLU A 246 1.66 7.87 19.12
CA GLU A 246 0.56 6.96 18.79
C GLU A 246 0.09 7.14 17.35
N GLU A 247 -0.10 8.39 16.92
CA GLU A 247 -0.54 8.71 15.56
C GLU A 247 0.50 8.31 14.51
N VAL A 248 1.77 8.61 14.79
CA VAL A 248 2.90 8.23 13.94
C VAL A 248 3.06 6.73 13.83
N THR A 249 2.89 6.01 14.95
CA THR A 249 2.94 4.55 14.95
C THR A 249 1.88 3.97 14.02
N ARG A 250 0.64 4.50 14.06
CA ARG A 250 -0.44 4.06 13.18
C ARG A 250 -0.14 4.35 11.71
N LEU A 251 0.28 5.57 11.38
CA LEU A 251 0.64 5.96 10.00
C LEU A 251 1.77 5.10 9.43
N ILE A 252 2.83 4.88 10.20
CA ILE A 252 3.98 4.07 9.77
C ILE A 252 3.59 2.60 9.61
N ARG A 253 2.79 2.04 10.53
CA ARG A 253 2.39 0.62 10.46
C ARG A 253 1.44 0.32 9.30
N ALA A 254 0.62 1.30 8.90
CA ALA A 254 -0.19 1.21 7.68
C ALA A 254 0.67 1.19 6.39
N SER A 255 1.88 1.76 6.43
CA SER A 255 2.81 1.81 5.29
C SER A 255 3.72 0.59 5.23
N LEU A 256 3.58 -0.23 4.19
CA LEU A 256 4.36 -1.47 4.04
C LEU A 256 5.88 -1.23 3.99
N GLY A 257 6.34 -0.19 3.28
CA GLY A 257 7.75 0.14 3.11
C GLY A 257 8.42 0.85 4.30
N ASN A 258 7.64 1.55 5.15
CA ASN A 258 8.17 2.38 6.22
C ASN A 258 8.13 1.73 7.61
N ARG A 259 7.45 0.59 7.77
CA ARG A 259 7.35 -0.16 9.04
C ARG A 259 8.67 -0.38 9.77
N ALA A 260 9.72 -0.77 9.05
CA ALA A 260 11.03 -1.00 9.66
C ALA A 260 11.68 0.27 10.25
N LYS A 261 11.17 1.46 9.90
CA LYS A 261 11.61 2.75 10.41
C LYS A 261 10.84 3.21 11.65
N GLU A 262 9.81 2.48 12.11
CA GLU A 262 8.98 2.84 13.27
C GLU A 262 9.85 3.24 14.47
N GLY A 263 10.74 2.34 14.91
CA GLY A 263 11.63 2.61 16.04
C GLY A 263 12.53 3.83 15.81
N LEU A 264 13.04 4.04 14.59
CA LEU A 264 13.89 5.17 14.26
C LEU A 264 13.14 6.50 14.36
N ILE A 265 11.89 6.56 13.89
CA ILE A 265 11.06 7.75 13.92
C ILE A 265 10.57 8.03 15.35
N LEU A 266 10.22 7.01 16.12
CA LEU A 266 9.86 7.16 17.53
C LEU A 266 11.04 7.65 18.39
N GLU A 267 12.25 7.15 18.13
CA GLU A 267 13.48 7.65 18.75
C GLU A 267 13.71 9.12 18.39
N PHE A 268 13.53 9.51 17.12
CA PHE A 268 13.64 10.89 16.67
C PHE A 268 12.65 11.82 17.38
N ILE A 269 11.37 11.45 17.46
CA ILE A 269 10.32 12.22 18.17
C ILE A 269 10.63 12.35 19.66
N GLY A 270 11.15 11.27 20.27
CA GLY A 270 11.54 11.26 21.67
C GLY A 270 12.68 12.22 21.98
N GLN A 271 13.69 12.27 21.12
CA GLN A 271 14.94 13.02 21.36
C GLN A 271 14.93 14.45 20.82
N THR A 272 14.05 14.75 19.85
CA THR A 272 14.01 16.05 19.18
C THR A 272 12.94 16.95 19.78
N ASP A 273 13.22 18.25 19.81
CA ASP A 273 12.26 19.28 20.17
C ASP A 273 11.54 19.79 18.92
N ILE A 274 10.48 19.08 18.54
CA ILE A 274 9.68 19.37 17.34
C ILE A 274 8.96 20.72 17.45
N ASP A 275 8.63 21.16 18.68
CA ASP A 275 7.91 22.39 18.93
C ASP A 275 8.68 23.62 18.42
N ASN A 276 10.00 23.57 18.60
CA ASN A 276 10.93 24.64 18.25
C ASN A 276 11.44 24.57 16.81
N LEU A 277 10.95 23.64 15.99
CA LEU A 277 11.29 23.59 14.57
C LEU A 277 10.55 24.69 13.80
N PRO A 278 11.25 25.43 12.91
CA PRO A 278 10.69 26.60 12.25
C PRO A 278 9.74 26.25 11.11
N ASN A 279 10.00 25.14 10.40
CA ASN A 279 9.22 24.72 9.22
C ASN A 279 9.33 23.22 8.97
N LYS A 280 8.55 22.74 7.99
CA LYS A 280 8.48 21.34 7.56
C LYS A 280 9.83 20.82 7.06
N GLU A 281 10.55 21.64 6.29
CA GLU A 281 11.84 21.29 5.69
C GLU A 281 12.88 20.99 6.78
N SER A 282 12.85 21.74 7.88
CA SER A 282 13.76 21.54 9.02
C SER A 282 13.54 20.20 9.71
N VAL A 283 12.29 19.73 9.79
CA VAL A 283 11.97 18.42 10.40
C VAL A 283 12.56 17.31 9.55
N ILE A 284 12.43 17.42 8.23
CA ILE A 284 12.98 16.46 7.26
C ILE A 284 14.51 16.43 7.37
N GLU A 285 15.18 17.58 7.31
CA GLU A 285 16.64 17.67 7.42
C GLU A 285 17.17 17.10 8.74
N GLN A 286 16.53 17.46 9.87
CA GLN A 286 16.94 16.96 11.18
C GLN A 286 16.71 15.47 11.33
N PHE A 287 15.60 14.94 10.79
CA PHE A 287 15.35 13.51 10.79
C PHE A 287 16.45 12.77 10.02
N TYR A 288 16.80 13.19 8.81
CA TYR A 288 17.85 12.52 8.03
C TYR A 288 19.23 12.63 8.69
N THR A 289 19.55 13.76 9.31
CA THR A 289 20.79 13.93 10.09
C THR A 289 20.83 12.97 11.28
N PHE A 290 19.74 12.91 12.05
CA PHE A 290 19.56 11.98 13.15
C PHE A 290 19.68 10.52 12.69
N ALA A 291 18.99 10.18 11.60
CA ALA A 291 18.96 8.84 11.04
C ALA A 291 20.34 8.38 10.54
N GLN A 292 21.15 9.25 9.95
CA GLN A 292 22.51 8.94 9.53
C GLN A 292 23.44 8.70 10.73
N ALA A 293 23.32 9.49 11.80
CA ALA A 293 24.06 9.26 13.04
C ALA A 293 23.68 7.93 13.69
N ALA A 294 22.38 7.61 13.74
CA ALA A 294 21.88 6.32 14.22
C ALA A 294 22.36 5.15 13.34
N GLN A 295 22.35 5.32 12.02
CA GLN A 295 22.83 4.33 11.05
C GLN A 295 24.30 3.96 11.30
N GLN A 296 25.17 4.95 11.50
CA GLN A 296 26.59 4.70 11.77
C GLN A 296 26.79 3.96 13.10
N ARG A 297 26.15 4.43 14.17
CA ARG A 297 26.21 3.82 15.50
C ARG A 297 25.74 2.37 15.48
N GLU A 298 24.60 2.09 14.85
CA GLU A 298 24.03 0.74 14.79
C GLU A 298 24.83 -0.20 13.87
N ALA A 299 25.44 0.32 12.80
CA ALA A 299 26.34 -0.47 11.97
C ALA A 299 27.59 -0.90 12.75
N GLU A 300 28.19 0.01 13.52
CA GLU A 300 29.34 -0.29 14.37
C GLU A 300 28.97 -1.29 15.47
N ALA A 301 27.81 -1.13 16.11
CA ALA A 301 27.30 -2.07 17.09
C ALA A 301 27.10 -3.49 16.51
N LEU A 302 26.49 -3.60 15.32
CA LEU A 302 26.29 -4.88 14.64
C LEU A 302 27.62 -5.58 14.32
N ILE A 303 28.60 -4.82 13.81
CA ILE A 303 29.94 -5.34 13.50
C ILE A 303 30.63 -5.87 14.76
N GLN A 304 30.52 -5.15 15.88
CA GLN A 304 31.12 -5.53 17.15
C GLN A 304 30.42 -6.74 17.79
N GLU A 305 29.09 -6.72 17.86
CA GLU A 305 28.29 -7.77 18.49
C GLU A 305 28.51 -9.14 17.83
N GLU A 306 28.58 -9.17 16.50
CA GLU A 306 28.77 -10.40 15.73
C GLU A 306 30.25 -10.75 15.47
N ASN A 307 31.18 -9.90 15.93
CA ASN A 307 32.63 -10.00 15.69
C ASN A 307 32.94 -10.18 14.19
N LEU A 308 32.41 -9.26 13.36
CA LEU A 308 32.58 -9.30 11.91
C LEU A 308 33.93 -8.72 11.47
N ASN A 309 34.38 -9.09 10.27
CA ASN A 309 35.53 -8.44 9.64
C ASN A 309 35.16 -7.00 9.27
N HIS A 310 35.65 -6.05 10.05
CA HIS A 310 35.24 -4.65 10.03
C HIS A 310 35.12 -4.03 8.62
N ASP A 311 36.19 -4.03 7.82
CA ASP A 311 36.19 -3.37 6.50
C ASP A 311 35.38 -4.14 5.45
N ALA A 312 35.32 -5.47 5.56
CA ALA A 312 34.48 -6.28 4.67
C ALA A 312 33.00 -6.10 5.00
N ALA A 313 32.65 -6.03 6.28
CA ALA A 313 31.29 -5.79 6.75
C ALA A 313 30.81 -4.38 6.38
N ARG A 314 31.61 -3.32 6.60
CA ARG A 314 31.28 -1.95 6.18
C ARG A 314 30.99 -1.87 4.67
N ARG A 315 31.84 -2.51 3.85
CA ARG A 315 31.63 -2.57 2.39
C ARG A 315 30.36 -3.32 2.02
N TYR A 316 30.09 -4.46 2.65
CA TYR A 316 28.88 -5.25 2.41
C TYR A 316 27.61 -4.49 2.80
N ILE A 317 27.59 -3.87 3.98
CA ILE A 317 26.46 -3.06 4.46
C ILE A 317 26.23 -1.86 3.54
N SER A 318 27.28 -1.09 3.22
CA SER A 318 27.19 0.07 2.32
C SER A 318 26.67 -0.32 0.94
N ALA A 319 27.18 -1.41 0.36
CA ALA A 319 26.71 -1.91 -0.93
C ALA A 319 25.26 -2.42 -0.87
N SER A 320 24.83 -2.96 0.28
CA SER A 320 23.45 -3.44 0.47
C SER A 320 22.48 -2.29 0.69
N LEU A 321 22.88 -1.21 1.38
CA LEU A 321 22.08 0.01 1.51
C LEU A 321 21.89 0.69 0.15
N LYS A 322 22.96 0.80 -0.65
CA LYS A 322 22.87 1.35 -2.01
C LYS A 322 21.96 0.53 -2.93
N ARG A 323 21.87 -0.78 -2.70
CA ARG A 323 20.97 -1.69 -3.43
C ARG A 323 19.57 -1.77 -2.81
N GLU A 324 19.38 -1.26 -1.59
CA GLU A 324 18.16 -1.36 -0.79
C GLU A 324 17.76 -2.79 -0.36
N TYR A 325 18.63 -3.78 -0.55
CA TYR A 325 18.44 -5.14 -0.07
C TYR A 325 19.78 -5.82 0.21
N ALA A 326 19.78 -6.72 1.20
CA ALA A 326 20.90 -7.62 1.46
C ALA A 326 20.78 -8.89 0.59
N THR A 327 21.91 -9.45 0.17
CA THR A 327 21.94 -10.70 -0.61
C THR A 327 22.95 -11.68 -0.05
N GLU A 328 22.58 -12.95 0.00
CA GLU A 328 23.49 -14.06 0.31
C GLU A 328 24.34 -14.49 -0.89
N ASN A 329 23.99 -13.99 -2.09
CA ASN A 329 24.69 -14.31 -3.33
C ASN A 329 26.03 -13.58 -3.39
N GLY A 330 27.01 -14.24 -4.02
CA GLY A 330 28.40 -13.76 -4.09
C GLY A 330 29.20 -14.06 -2.82
N THR A 331 30.37 -13.41 -2.68
CA THR A 331 31.31 -13.68 -1.59
C THR A 331 31.31 -12.61 -0.49
N ALA A 332 30.74 -11.43 -0.75
CA ALA A 332 30.84 -10.28 0.16
C ALA A 332 30.32 -10.55 1.58
N LEU A 333 29.19 -11.27 1.71
CA LEU A 333 28.68 -11.68 3.03
C LEU A 333 29.64 -12.66 3.71
N ASN A 334 30.19 -13.62 2.96
CA ASN A 334 31.13 -14.61 3.51
C ASN A 334 32.44 -13.94 3.96
N GLU A 335 32.91 -12.92 3.23
CA GLU A 335 34.09 -12.13 3.58
C GLU A 335 33.87 -11.28 4.84
N ALA A 336 32.64 -10.86 5.12
CA ALA A 336 32.29 -10.13 6.33
C ALA A 336 32.27 -11.03 7.59
N LEU A 337 32.08 -12.35 7.43
CA LEU A 337 32.03 -13.27 8.57
C LEU A 337 33.41 -13.46 9.22
N PRO A 338 33.47 -13.70 10.54
CA PRO A 338 34.72 -14.05 11.21
C PRO A 338 35.33 -15.32 10.60
N LYS A 339 36.65 -15.50 10.79
CA LYS A 339 37.40 -16.68 10.32
C LYS A 339 36.89 -17.97 10.96
N LEU A 340 35.83 -18.52 10.39
CA LEU A 340 35.27 -19.84 10.69
C LEU A 340 35.36 -20.67 9.41
N SER A 341 35.79 -21.93 9.54
CA SER A 341 35.80 -22.84 8.40
C SER A 341 34.36 -23.02 7.88
N PRO A 342 34.13 -22.96 6.55
CA PRO A 342 32.82 -23.27 5.96
C PRO A 342 32.31 -24.68 6.27
N LEU A 343 33.21 -25.59 6.67
CA LEU A 343 32.91 -26.96 7.08
C LEU A 343 32.46 -27.05 8.55
N ASN A 344 32.56 -25.97 9.32
CA ASN A 344 32.08 -25.93 10.70
C ASN A 344 30.53 -25.91 10.70
N PRO A 345 29.85 -26.81 11.42
CA PRO A 345 28.39 -26.83 11.51
C PRO A 345 27.78 -25.51 12.01
N GLN A 346 28.50 -24.74 12.83
CA GLN A 346 28.06 -23.44 13.34
C GLN A 346 28.13 -22.31 12.28
N TYR A 347 28.92 -22.49 11.21
CA TYR A 347 29.10 -21.48 10.17
C TYR A 347 27.78 -21.12 9.48
N LYS A 348 26.98 -22.14 9.14
CA LYS A 348 25.69 -21.93 8.46
C LYS A 348 24.70 -21.17 9.34
N THR A 349 24.62 -21.52 10.61
CA THR A 349 23.75 -20.84 11.57
C THR A 349 24.17 -19.38 11.77
N LYS A 350 25.47 -19.14 12.00
CA LYS A 350 25.99 -17.77 12.17
C LYS A 350 25.80 -16.93 10.90
N LYS A 351 26.06 -17.50 9.71
CA LYS A 351 25.78 -16.84 8.43
C LYS A 351 24.32 -16.42 8.32
N LYS A 352 23.38 -17.32 8.66
CA LYS A 352 21.93 -17.02 8.64
C LYS A 352 21.58 -15.90 9.62
N THR A 353 22.09 -15.96 10.86
CA THR A 353 21.85 -14.92 11.88
C THR A 353 22.38 -13.56 11.45
N VAL A 354 23.63 -13.49 10.98
CA VAL A 354 24.23 -12.24 10.48
C VAL A 354 23.45 -11.70 9.28
N PHE A 355 23.05 -12.57 8.35
CA PHE A 355 22.24 -12.16 7.21
C PHE A 355 20.88 -11.58 7.63
N GLN A 356 20.20 -12.18 8.61
CA GLN A 356 18.96 -11.66 9.15
C GLN A 356 19.16 -10.30 9.84
N LYS A 357 20.20 -10.16 10.67
CA LYS A 357 20.53 -8.87 11.34
C LYS A 357 20.86 -7.78 10.33
N VAL A 358 21.69 -8.07 9.33
CA VAL A 358 22.01 -7.10 8.27
C VAL A 358 20.76 -6.78 7.45
N SER A 359 19.94 -7.77 7.07
CA SER A 359 18.69 -7.51 6.33
C SER A 359 17.76 -6.57 7.11
N ALA A 360 17.58 -6.81 8.41
CA ALA A 360 16.79 -5.93 9.27
C ALA A 360 17.39 -4.51 9.37
N PHE A 361 18.71 -4.40 9.46
CA PHE A 361 19.41 -3.11 9.41
C PHE A 361 19.18 -2.38 8.07
N ILE A 362 19.26 -3.08 6.93
CA ILE A 362 18.99 -2.49 5.61
C ILE A 362 17.53 -2.04 5.51
N ASP A 363 16.56 -2.84 5.97
CA ASP A 363 15.16 -2.43 5.95
C ASP A 363 14.89 -1.20 6.81
N LYS A 364 15.55 -1.09 7.98
CA LYS A 364 15.49 0.09 8.86
C LYS A 364 16.08 1.34 8.23
N PHE A 365 17.19 1.23 7.49
CA PHE A 365 17.95 2.41 7.01
C PHE A 365 17.94 2.65 5.49
N LYS A 366 17.27 1.81 4.68
CA LYS A 366 17.15 2.06 3.23
C LYS A 366 16.46 3.41 2.96
N GLY A 367 17.01 4.18 2.02
CA GLY A 367 16.55 5.53 1.68
C GLY A 367 17.06 6.66 2.58
N VAL A 368 17.78 6.37 3.68
CA VAL A 368 18.33 7.41 4.58
C VAL A 368 19.55 8.13 3.99
N GLY A 369 20.29 7.45 3.10
CA GLY A 369 21.57 7.95 2.58
C GLY A 369 22.70 7.86 3.62
N GLY A 370 23.71 8.72 3.49
CA GLY A 370 24.87 8.76 4.38
C GLY A 370 26.04 7.85 3.98
N ARG A 371 27.07 7.81 4.83
CA ARG A 371 28.24 6.92 4.70
C ARG A 371 28.42 6.15 6.01
N ILE A 372 28.82 4.88 5.90
CA ILE A 372 29.07 3.99 7.03
C ILE A 372 30.56 3.72 7.21
#